data_AF-A0AB34HTK7-F1
#
_entry.id   AF-A0AB34HTK7-F1
#
_cell.length_a   1.000
_cell.length_b   1.000
_cell.length_c   1.000
_cell.angle_alpha   90.00
_cell.angle_beta   90.00
_cell.angle_gamma   90.00
#
_symmetry.space_group_name_H-M   'P 1'
#
loop_
_entity.id
_entity.type
_entity.pdbx_description
1 polymer ?
#
loop_
_entity_poly.entity_id
_entity_poly.type
_entity_poly.pdbx_seq_one_letter_code
_entity_poly.pdbx_strand_id
1 'polypeptide(L)'
;MCEKYDKCENSKEALAENNLNLPKMAEKDGCFQSGFNQETCLMRVTTGLLEYQIYLDYLQNEYEGDKGSIEAVQISIKALVQILRQKVKNPDEVTTPDPTTNASLLNNLQSQNDDWMKNTKIILILRSLENFLQFSLRAIRIK
;
A
#
# COMPACT_ATOMS: atom_id res chain seq x y z
N MET A 1 12.74 11.96 4.16
CA MET A 1 13.10 10.62 4.66
C MET A 1 14.51 10.22 4.26
N CYS A 2 14.80 9.97 2.98
CA CYS A 2 16.12 9.47 2.56
C CYS A 2 17.28 10.43 2.88
N GLU A 3 17.06 11.74 2.88
CA GLU A 3 18.08 12.72 3.30
C GLU A 3 18.41 12.65 4.80
N LYS A 4 17.45 12.21 5.63
CA LYS A 4 17.58 12.15 7.10
C LYS A 4 18.09 10.79 7.58
N TYR A 5 17.81 9.69 6.86
CA TYR A 5 18.12 8.33 7.28
C TYR A 5 18.81 7.55 6.15
N ASP A 6 20.14 7.43 6.23
CA ASP A 6 21.04 6.57 5.41
C ASP A 6 20.69 6.45 3.93
N LYS A 7 20.27 7.54 3.29
CA LYS A 7 20.01 7.64 1.83
C LYS A 7 19.05 6.57 1.27
N CYS A 8 18.25 5.91 2.11
CA CYS A 8 17.43 4.78 1.72
C CYS A 8 18.26 3.64 1.06
N GLU A 9 19.38 3.25 1.68
CA GLU A 9 20.26 2.18 1.20
C GLU A 9 19.63 0.78 1.37
N ASN A 10 19.53 0.01 0.29
CA ASN A 10 18.73 -1.22 0.22
C ASN A 10 19.33 -2.45 0.94
N SER A 11 20.54 -2.36 1.49
CA SER A 11 21.36 -3.53 1.86
C SER A 11 20.79 -4.40 2.99
N LYS A 12 19.90 -3.84 3.82
CA LYS A 12 19.27 -4.53 4.96
C LYS A 12 17.74 -4.50 4.94
N GLU A 13 17.14 -3.94 3.88
CA GLU A 13 15.68 -3.79 3.75
C GLU A 13 14.94 -5.14 3.67
N ALA A 14 15.59 -6.18 3.13
CA ALA A 14 15.02 -7.53 2.98
C ALA A 14 14.57 -8.17 4.31
N LEU A 15 15.19 -7.80 5.45
CA LEU A 15 14.79 -8.29 6.77
C LEU A 15 13.47 -7.66 7.23
N ALA A 16 13.22 -6.40 6.89
CA ALA A 16 12.00 -5.68 7.24
C ALA A 16 10.84 -6.07 6.31
N GLU A 17 11.11 -6.31 5.01
CA GLU A 17 10.09 -6.71 4.03
C GLU A 17 9.32 -7.98 4.43
N ASN A 18 9.99 -8.97 5.01
CA ASN A 18 9.36 -10.25 5.42
C ASN A 18 8.20 -10.07 6.40
N ASN A 19 8.15 -8.97 7.15
CA ASN A 19 7.14 -8.74 8.19
C ASN A 19 6.01 -7.81 7.72
N LEU A 20 6.12 -7.21 6.53
CA LEU A 20 5.24 -6.12 6.12
C LEU A 20 4.05 -6.56 5.24
N ASN A 21 4.00 -7.80 4.72
CA ASN A 21 2.87 -8.32 3.92
C ASN A 21 2.22 -7.30 2.96
N LEU A 22 3.04 -6.50 2.26
CA LEU A 22 2.57 -5.34 1.50
C LEU A 22 1.74 -5.76 0.28
N PRO A 23 0.67 -5.01 -0.07
CA PRO A 23 -0.12 -5.28 -1.25
C PRO A 23 0.72 -5.21 -2.52
N LYS A 24 0.71 -6.31 -3.29
CA LYS A 24 1.39 -6.46 -4.58
C LYS A 24 0.43 -6.99 -5.65
N MET A 25 0.77 -6.73 -6.91
CA MET A 25 0.08 -7.29 -8.08
C MET A 25 0.70 -8.64 -8.45
N ALA A 26 -0.13 -9.60 -8.87
CA ALA A 26 0.26 -10.89 -9.41
C ALA A 26 -0.44 -11.14 -10.75
N GLU A 27 0.07 -12.08 -11.56
CA GLU A 27 -0.47 -12.34 -12.91
C GLU A 27 -1.97 -12.65 -12.90
N LYS A 28 -2.43 -13.39 -11.88
CA LYS A 28 -3.84 -13.73 -11.66
C LYS A 28 -4.76 -12.52 -11.47
N ASP A 29 -4.20 -11.36 -11.11
CA ASP A 29 -4.95 -10.15 -10.87
C ASP A 29 -5.28 -9.42 -12.19
N GLY A 30 -4.80 -9.91 -13.34
CA GLY A 30 -5.20 -9.40 -14.65
C GLY A 30 -4.74 -7.96 -14.93
N CYS A 31 -3.78 -7.42 -14.17
CA CYS A 31 -3.28 -6.05 -14.36
C CYS A 31 -2.09 -5.94 -15.33
N PHE A 32 -1.52 -7.05 -15.77
CA PHE A 32 -0.39 -7.08 -16.70
C PHE A 32 -0.88 -7.12 -18.15
N GLN A 33 -0.04 -6.65 -19.10
CA GLN A 33 -0.39 -6.66 -20.53
C GLN A 33 -0.77 -8.07 -21.02
N SER A 34 0.01 -9.07 -20.62
CA SER A 34 -0.34 -10.47 -20.83
C SER A 34 -1.41 -10.89 -19.82
N GLY A 35 -2.53 -11.40 -20.32
CA GLY A 35 -3.65 -11.81 -19.45
C GLY A 35 -4.42 -10.64 -18.84
N PHE A 36 -4.37 -9.45 -19.46
CA PHE A 36 -5.11 -8.30 -18.97
C PHE A 36 -6.61 -8.60 -18.85
N ASN A 37 -7.17 -8.33 -17.69
CA ASN A 37 -8.60 -8.39 -17.44
C ASN A 37 -8.99 -7.19 -16.57
N GLN A 38 -9.68 -6.24 -17.19
CA GLN A 38 -10.04 -4.97 -16.57
C GLN A 38 -10.82 -5.12 -15.27
N GLU A 39 -11.72 -6.11 -15.19
CA GLU A 39 -12.60 -6.32 -14.04
C GLU A 39 -11.82 -6.83 -12.83
N THR A 40 -11.07 -7.92 -13.01
CA THR A 40 -10.20 -8.48 -11.97
C THR A 40 -9.11 -7.50 -11.55
N CYS A 41 -8.54 -6.75 -12.50
CA CYS A 41 -7.52 -5.76 -12.19
C CYS A 41 -8.08 -4.60 -11.37
N LEU A 42 -9.21 -4.02 -11.79
CA LEU A 42 -9.82 -2.92 -11.08
C LEU A 42 -10.23 -3.33 -9.66
N MET A 43 -10.73 -4.56 -9.49
CA MET A 43 -11.02 -5.13 -8.19
C MET A 43 -9.74 -5.25 -7.34
N ARG A 44 -8.65 -5.81 -7.89
CA ARG A 44 -7.38 -5.90 -7.16
C ARG A 44 -6.82 -4.54 -6.77
N VAL A 45 -6.83 -3.56 -7.67
CA VAL A 45 -6.40 -2.18 -7.38
C VAL A 45 -7.20 -1.62 -6.22
N THR A 46 -8.53 -1.74 -6.27
CA THR A 46 -9.41 -1.21 -5.23
C THR A 46 -9.17 -1.88 -3.88
N THR A 47 -9.07 -3.20 -3.85
CA THR A 47 -8.77 -3.97 -2.63
C THR A 47 -7.38 -3.64 -2.09
N GLY A 48 -6.36 -3.54 -2.94
CA GLY A 48 -5.00 -3.20 -2.49
C GLY A 48 -4.91 -1.81 -1.88
N LEU A 49 -5.62 -0.81 -2.43
CA LEU A 49 -5.68 0.53 -1.83
C LEU A 49 -6.41 0.56 -0.48
N LEU A 50 -7.39 -0.34 -0.27
CA LEU A 50 -8.02 -0.55 1.03
C LEU A 50 -7.04 -1.21 2.01
N GLU A 51 -6.30 -2.23 1.58
CA GLU A 51 -5.24 -2.88 2.36
C GLU A 51 -4.16 -1.86 2.76
N TYR A 52 -3.84 -0.88 1.91
CA TYR A 52 -2.86 0.16 2.25
C TYR A 52 -3.27 1.08 3.41
N GLN A 53 -4.57 1.19 3.75
CA GLN A 53 -5.05 2.11 4.79
C GLN A 53 -4.37 1.88 6.14
N ILE A 54 -4.20 0.62 6.56
CA ILE A 54 -3.56 0.31 7.84
C ILE A 54 -2.09 0.73 7.89
N TYR A 55 -1.38 0.60 6.77
CA TYR A 55 0.01 1.04 6.68
C TYR A 55 0.09 2.56 6.72
N LEU A 56 -0.86 3.28 6.10
CA LEU A 56 -0.94 4.73 6.20
C LEU A 56 -1.26 5.19 7.62
N ASP A 57 -2.12 4.47 8.35
CA ASP A 57 -2.38 4.74 9.77
C ASP A 57 -1.11 4.55 10.62
N TYR A 58 -0.33 3.50 10.34
CA TYR A 58 1.00 3.32 10.93
C TYR A 58 1.92 4.51 10.61
N LEU A 59 2.00 4.94 9.35
CA LEU A 59 2.80 6.10 8.95
C LEU A 59 2.37 7.38 9.68
N GLN A 60 1.07 7.63 9.83
CA GLN A 60 0.56 8.83 10.50
C GLN A 60 1.02 8.93 11.97
N ASN A 61 1.14 7.77 12.63
CA ASN A 61 1.57 7.67 14.01
C ASN A 61 3.10 7.77 14.15
N GLU A 62 3.84 7.05 13.31
CA GLU A 62 5.29 6.87 13.47
C GLU A 62 6.14 7.87 12.69
N TYR A 63 5.61 8.49 11.63
CA TYR A 63 6.36 9.42 10.82
C TYR A 63 6.56 10.75 11.53
N GLU A 64 7.83 11.10 11.77
CA GLU A 64 8.23 12.34 12.44
C GLU A 64 8.39 13.55 11.50
N GLY A 65 8.23 13.33 10.18
CA GLY A 65 8.32 14.40 9.20
C GLY A 65 7.00 15.17 9.05
N ASP A 66 6.72 15.63 7.83
CA ASP A 66 5.47 16.32 7.53
C ASP A 66 4.27 15.37 7.60
N LYS A 67 3.54 15.41 8.71
CA LYS A 67 2.29 14.66 8.91
C LYS A 67 1.17 15.12 7.99
N GLY A 68 1.17 16.39 7.56
CA GLY A 68 0.17 16.91 6.62
C GLY A 68 0.25 16.22 5.26
N SER A 69 1.46 15.89 4.81
CA SER A 69 1.67 15.10 3.59
C SER A 69 1.09 13.68 3.70
N ILE A 70 1.25 13.00 4.84
CA ILE A 70 0.68 11.66 5.04
C ILE A 70 -0.84 11.71 5.07
N GLU A 71 -1.42 12.68 5.78
CA GLU A 71 -2.87 12.90 5.82
C GLU A 71 -3.44 13.17 4.42
N ALA A 72 -2.78 14.02 3.63
CA ALA A 72 -3.18 14.32 2.26
C ALA A 72 -3.17 13.07 1.36
N VAL A 73 -2.15 12.21 1.50
CA VAL A 73 -2.09 10.92 0.79
C VAL A 73 -3.24 10.01 1.22
N GLN A 74 -3.52 9.92 2.52
CA GLN A 74 -4.60 9.08 3.04
C GLN A 74 -5.97 9.53 2.55
N ILE A 75 -6.25 10.84 2.56
CA ILE A 75 -7.50 11.43 2.02
C ILE A 75 -7.60 11.13 0.51
N SER A 76 -6.51 11.32 -0.22
CA SER A 76 -6.48 11.10 -1.68
C SER A 76 -6.73 9.63 -2.04
N ILE A 77 -6.16 8.68 -1.29
CA ILE A 77 -6.40 7.25 -1.50
C ILE A 77 -7.84 6.88 -1.14
N LYS A 78 -8.40 7.42 -0.05
CA LYS A 78 -9.82 7.20 0.30
C LYS A 78 -10.74 7.68 -0.82
N ALA A 79 -10.50 8.87 -1.37
CA ALA A 79 -11.25 9.39 -2.51
C ALA A 79 -11.09 8.53 -3.76
N LEU A 80 -9.87 8.09 -4.08
CA LEU A 80 -9.59 7.21 -5.21
C LEU A 80 -10.33 5.87 -5.09
N VAL A 81 -10.35 5.26 -3.90
CA VAL A 81 -11.10 4.01 -3.66
C VAL A 81 -12.59 4.20 -3.95
N GLN A 82 -13.19 5.32 -3.53
CA GLN A 82 -14.60 5.59 -3.82
C GLN A 82 -14.86 5.70 -5.33
N ILE A 83 -13.98 6.38 -6.07
CA ILE A 83 -14.08 6.50 -7.52
C ILE A 83 -13.93 5.14 -8.21
N LEU A 84 -12.98 4.31 -7.77
CA LEU A 84 -12.74 3.00 -8.36
C LEU A 84 -13.87 2.01 -8.06
N ARG A 85 -14.44 2.04 -6.85
CA ARG A 85 -15.63 1.23 -6.50
C ARG A 85 -16.81 1.47 -7.43
N GLN A 86 -17.04 2.71 -7.84
CA GLN A 86 -18.10 3.05 -8.79
C GLN A 86 -17.86 2.48 -10.20
N LYS A 87 -16.62 2.11 -10.53
CA LYS A 87 -16.25 1.53 -11.82
C LYS A 87 -16.22 -0.01 -11.80
N VAL A 88 -16.22 -0.63 -10.62
CA VAL A 88 -16.31 -2.09 -10.48
C VAL A 88 -17.76 -2.50 -10.73
N LYS A 89 -17.99 -3.52 -11.57
CA LYS A 89 -19.36 -3.98 -11.89
C LYS A 89 -20.11 -4.49 -10.67
N ASN A 90 -19.39 -5.20 -9.78
CA ASN A 90 -19.90 -5.73 -8.52
C ASN A 90 -19.12 -5.13 -7.34
N PRO A 91 -19.51 -3.95 -6.82
CA PRO A 91 -18.80 -3.29 -5.73
C PRO A 91 -18.74 -4.13 -4.45
N ASP A 92 -19.70 -5.03 -4.24
CA ASP A 92 -19.80 -5.90 -3.07
C ASP A 92 -18.76 -7.05 -3.07
N GLU A 93 -18.16 -7.36 -4.23
CA GLU A 93 -17.05 -8.32 -4.32
C GLU A 93 -15.71 -7.70 -3.91
N VAL A 94 -15.64 -6.37 -3.76
CA VAL A 94 -14.46 -5.69 -3.24
C VAL A 94 -14.32 -6.02 -1.76
N THR A 95 -13.50 -7.03 -1.47
CA THR A 95 -13.26 -7.48 -0.11
C THR A 95 -12.64 -6.35 0.71
N THR A 96 -13.33 -5.92 1.75
CA THR A 96 -12.74 -5.06 2.78
C THR A 96 -11.80 -5.91 3.64
N PRO A 97 -10.58 -5.42 3.96
CA PRO A 97 -9.69 -6.13 4.85
C PRO A 97 -10.36 -6.43 6.19
N ASP A 98 -10.20 -7.65 6.68
CA ASP A 98 -10.78 -8.09 7.93
C ASP A 98 -10.22 -7.28 9.13
N PRO A 99 -11.08 -6.70 9.99
CA PRO A 99 -10.64 -5.86 11.12
C PRO A 99 -9.70 -6.58 12.09
N THR A 100 -9.87 -7.89 12.29
CA THR A 100 -9.07 -8.70 13.23
C THR A 100 -7.66 -8.93 12.68
N THR A 101 -7.58 -9.19 11.38
CA THR A 101 -6.32 -9.32 10.63
C THR A 101 -5.56 -7.99 10.64
N ASN A 102 -6.27 -6.87 10.49
CA ASN A 102 -5.69 -5.53 10.59
C ASN A 102 -5.10 -5.26 11.99
N ALA A 103 -5.84 -5.52 13.07
CA ALA A 103 -5.33 -5.29 14.42
C ALA A 103 -4.05 -6.10 14.70
N SER A 104 -4.01 -7.35 14.24
CA SER A 104 -2.83 -8.22 14.38
C SER A 104 -1.63 -7.72 13.55
N LEU A 105 -1.88 -7.27 12.33
CA LEU A 105 -0.87 -6.66 11.46
C LEU A 105 -0.31 -5.38 12.07
N LEU A 106 -1.16 -4.51 12.62
CA LEU A 106 -0.72 -3.27 13.27
C LEU A 106 0.16 -3.56 14.49
N ASN A 107 -0.22 -4.53 15.32
CA ASN A 107 0.60 -4.98 16.45
C ASN A 107 1.96 -5.51 15.98
N ASN A 108 2.01 -6.24 14.86
CA ASN A 108 3.26 -6.70 14.27
C ASN A 108 4.10 -5.54 13.73
N LEU A 109 3.49 -4.55 13.06
CA LEU A 109 4.16 -3.34 12.59
C LEU A 109 4.79 -2.54 13.74
N GLN A 110 4.09 -2.48 14.87
CA GLN A 110 4.52 -1.84 16.12
C GLN A 110 5.42 -2.73 16.98
N SER A 111 5.67 -3.98 16.59
CA SER A 111 6.67 -4.84 17.20
C SER A 111 8.01 -4.63 16.50
N GLN A 112 9.12 -4.56 17.25
CA GLN A 112 10.46 -4.19 16.76
C GLN A 112 10.56 -2.71 16.37
N ASN A 113 10.84 -1.88 17.39
CA ASN A 113 10.79 -0.42 17.36
C ASN A 113 12.15 0.24 17.58
N ASP A 114 13.26 -0.41 17.21
CA ASP A 114 14.48 0.39 17.06
C ASP A 114 14.29 1.39 15.91
N ASP A 115 14.91 2.56 16.03
CA ASP A 115 14.71 3.66 15.09
C ASP A 115 15.05 3.26 13.65
N TRP A 116 16.05 2.39 13.49
CA TRP A 116 16.46 1.89 12.19
C TRP A 116 15.35 1.05 11.53
N MET A 117 14.77 0.11 12.26
CA MET A 117 13.70 -0.76 11.79
C MET A 117 12.43 0.05 11.48
N LYS A 118 12.06 0.98 12.36
CA LYS A 118 10.93 1.89 12.14
C LYS A 118 11.09 2.69 10.85
N ASN A 119 12.24 3.34 10.67
CA ASN A 119 12.50 4.14 9.48
C ASN A 119 12.53 3.28 8.20
N THR A 120 13.10 2.08 8.29
CA THR A 120 13.12 1.11 7.18
C THR A 120 11.71 0.67 6.78
N LYS A 121 10.85 0.35 7.75
CA LYS A 121 9.44 0.01 7.49
C LYS A 121 8.71 1.16 6.78
N ILE A 122 8.91 2.40 7.22
CA ILE A 122 8.29 3.56 6.58
C ILE A 122 8.74 3.69 5.12
N ILE A 123 10.05 3.58 4.85
CA ILE A 123 10.60 3.66 3.49
C ILE A 123 10.01 2.57 2.59
N LEU A 124 9.95 1.33 3.09
CA LEU A 124 9.39 0.19 2.36
C LEU A 124 7.91 0.36 2.05
N ILE A 125 7.11 0.80 3.02
CA ILE A 125 5.67 1.07 2.82
C ILE A 125 5.48 2.13 1.72
N LEU A 126 6.22 3.25 1.81
CA LEU A 126 6.11 4.35 0.85
C LEU A 126 6.52 3.91 -0.57
N ARG A 127 7.66 3.22 -0.69
CA ARG A 127 8.14 2.70 -1.99
C ARG A 127 7.18 1.68 -2.59
N SER A 128 6.64 0.78 -1.75
CA SER A 128 5.66 -0.22 -2.19
C SER A 128 4.36 0.42 -2.65
N LEU A 129 3.86 1.42 -1.91
CA LEU A 129 2.67 2.17 -2.30
C LEU A 129 2.88 2.92 -3.62
N GLU A 130 4.02 3.60 -3.78
CA GLU A 130 4.36 4.27 -5.04
C GLU A 130 4.35 3.28 -6.21
N ASN A 131 5.05 2.15 -6.06
CA ASN A 131 5.09 1.10 -7.08
C ASN A 131 3.68 0.60 -7.40
N PHE A 132 2.87 0.30 -6.38
CA PHE A 132 1.50 -0.17 -6.54
C PHE A 132 0.65 0.83 -7.33
N LEU A 133 0.75 2.13 -7.01
CA LEU A 133 0.04 3.21 -7.72
C LEU A 133 0.52 3.35 -9.17
N GLN A 134 1.82 3.28 -9.43
CA GLN A 134 2.36 3.34 -10.79
C GLN A 134 1.86 2.17 -11.65
N PHE A 135 1.86 0.94 -11.11
CA PHE A 135 1.30 -0.22 -11.79
C PHE A 135 -0.20 -0.08 -12.04
N SER A 136 -0.95 0.34 -11.02
CA SER A 136 -2.39 0.58 -11.11
C SER A 136 -2.73 1.59 -12.20
N LEU A 137 -2.00 2.70 -12.26
CA LEU A 137 -2.18 3.74 -13.27
C LEU A 137 -1.92 3.22 -14.69
N ARG A 138 -0.87 2.41 -14.87
CA ARG A 138 -0.57 1.78 -16.16
C ARG A 138 -1.71 0.84 -16.56
N ALA A 139 -2.17 -0.02 -15.66
CA ALA A 139 -3.22 -1.00 -15.95
C ALA A 139 -4.56 -0.34 -16.32
N ILE A 140 -4.96 0.73 -15.62
CA ILE A 140 -6.19 1.47 -15.91
C ILE A 140 -6.13 2.20 -17.28
N ARG A 141 -4.93 2.48 -17.79
CA ARG A 141 -4.71 3.14 -19.08
C ARG A 141 -4.57 2.18 -20.25
N ILE A 142 -4.52 0.86 -20.02
CA ILE A 142 -4.53 -0.14 -21.09
C ILE A 142 -5.90 -0.03 -21.77
N LYS A 143 -5.89 0.37 -23.04
CA LYS A 143 -7.07 0.48 -23.90
C LYS A 143 -7.26 -0.80 -24.70
#